data_AF-A0A8J1L831-F1
#
_entry.id   AF-A0A8J1L831-F1
#
_cell.length_a   1.000
_cell.length_b   1.000
_cell.length_c   1.000
_cell.angle_alpha   90.00
_cell.angle_beta   90.00
_cell.angle_gamma   90.00
#
_symmetry.space_group_name_H-M   'P 1'
#
loop_
_entity.id
_entity.type
_entity.pdbx_description
1 polymer ?
#
loop_
_entity_poly.entity_id
_entity_poly.type
_entity_poly.pdbx_seq_one_letter_code
_entity_poly.pdbx_strand_id
1 'polypeptide(L)' 'MLSTVCKSFILTLCICWALAADGALEHNRFHYDDYTLRMGGLIFAGLMLTIGIIVLIMHLVFIQPKLASKPGIQK' A
#
# COMPACT_ATOMS: atom_id res chain seq x y z
N MET A 1 14.98 -11.20 -2.37
CA MET A 1 14.80 -9.79 -1.94
C MET A 1 13.32 -9.38 -1.91
N LEU A 2 12.52 -9.67 -2.94
CA LEU A 2 11.07 -9.35 -3.01
C LEU A 2 10.23 -9.92 -1.84
N SER A 3 10.49 -11.16 -1.41
CA SER A 3 9.79 -11.82 -0.28
C SER A 3 10.00 -11.11 1.07
N THR A 4 11.18 -10.54 1.30
CA THR A 4 11.51 -9.80 2.52
C THR A 4 10.77 -8.45 2.56
N VAL A 5 10.66 -7.77 1.42
CA VAL A 5 9.94 -6.49 1.29
C VAL A 5 8.44 -6.69 1.50
N CYS A 6 7.83 -7.75 0.93
CA CYS A 6 6.42 -8.07 1.17
C CYS A 6 6.13 -8.36 2.64
N LYS A 7 6.97 -9.16 3.31
CA LYS A 7 6.80 -9.48 4.74
C LYS A 7 6.92 -8.24 5.64
N SER A 8 7.89 -7.37 5.36
CA SER A 8 8.07 -6.12 6.11
C SER A 8 6.89 -5.17 5.91
N PHE A 9 6.38 -5.08 4.68
CA PHE A 9 5.25 -4.22 4.35
C PHE A 9 3.95 -4.69 5.02
N ILE A 10 3.71 -6.01 5.02
CA ILE A 10 2.56 -6.63 5.70
C ILE A 10 2.67 -6.42 7.22
N LEU A 11 3.86 -6.55 7.82
CA LEU A 11 4.06 -6.27 9.24
C LEU A 11 3.78 -4.80 9.58
N THR A 12 4.28 -3.85 8.79
CA THR A 12 4.06 -2.42 9.02
C THR A 12 2.57 -2.07 8.93
N LEU A 13 1.86 -2.63 7.94
CA LEU A 13 0.41 -2.46 7.82
C LEU A 13 -0.34 -3.06 9.02
N CYS A 14 0.08 -4.25 9.49
CA CYS A 14 -0.53 -4.92 10.62
C CYS A 14 -0.34 -4.15 11.93
N ILE A 15 0.84 -3.55 12.14
CA ILE A 15 1.14 -2.72 13.32
C ILE A 15 0.38 -1.38 13.27
N CYS A 16 0.31 -0.74 12.09
CA CYS A 16 -0.49 0.48 11.90
C CYS A 16 -1.98 0.24 12.16
N TRP A 17 -2.50 -0.94 11.79
CA TRP A 17 -3.90 -1.29 12.01
C TRP A 17 -4.20 -1.60 13.47
N ALA A 18 -3.29 -2.29 14.17
CA ALA A 18 -3.39 -2.55 15.60
C ALA A 18 -3.36 -1.25 16.43
N LEU A 19 -2.54 -0.28 16.04
CA LEU A 19 -2.43 1.02 16.73
C LEU A 19 -3.65 1.92 16.49
N ALA A 20 -4.34 1.75 15.36
CA ALA A 20 -5.54 2.52 15.03
C ALA A 20 -6.83 2.01 15.69
N ALA A 21 -6.80 0.83 16.34
CA ALA A 21 -7.96 0.20 16.96
C ALA A 21 -8.30 0.75 18.36
N ASP A 22 -7.48 1.63 18.92
CA ASP A 22 -7.74 2.27 20.21
C ASP A 22 -8.63 3.50 20.01
N GLY A 23 -9.93 3.24 19.89
CA GLY A 23 -10.97 4.24 19.62
C GLY A 23 -12.24 3.92 20.39
N ALA A 24 -12.13 3.71 21.70
CA ALA A 24 -13.28 3.60 22.58
C ALA A 24 -13.89 4.99 22.82
N LEU A 25 -14.71 5.48 21.89
CA LEU A 25 -15.46 6.72 22.05
C LEU A 25 -16.88 6.44 22.55
N GLU A 26 -17.23 7.08 23.67
CA GLU A 26 -18.59 7.13 24.21
C GLU A 26 -19.60 7.51 23.12
N HIS A 27 -20.49 6.57 22.80
CA HIS A 27 -21.47 6.72 21.73
C HIS A 27 -22.65 7.59 22.19
N ASN A 28 -22.49 8.91 22.10
CA ASN A 28 -23.61 9.84 22.19
C ASN A 28 -24.38 9.81 20.86
N ARG A 29 -25.67 9.45 20.90
CA ARG A 29 -26.56 9.27 19.72
C ARG A 29 -26.57 10.45 18.74
N PHE A 30 -26.22 11.66 19.18
CA PHE A 30 -26.21 12.88 18.36
C PHE A 30 -24.82 13.35 17.94
N HIS A 31 -23.76 12.59 18.26
CA HIS A 31 -22.40 12.91 17.87
C HIS A 31 -21.90 11.85 16.89
N TYR A 32 -21.65 12.25 15.64
CA TYR A 32 -21.06 11.36 14.66
C TYR A 32 -19.57 11.19 14.94
N ASP A 33 -19.06 9.98 14.76
CA ASP A 33 -17.63 9.72 14.92
C ASP A 33 -16.89 9.99 13.60
N ASP A 34 -16.58 11.26 13.38
CA ASP A 34 -15.76 11.72 12.25
C ASP A 34 -14.32 11.21 12.33
N TYR A 35 -13.82 10.91 13.54
CA TYR A 35 -12.46 10.47 13.75
C TYR A 35 -12.25 9.08 13.14
N THR A 36 -13.13 8.15 13.46
CA THR A 36 -13.11 6.79 12.89
C THR A 36 -13.30 6.83 11.38
N LEU A 37 -14.23 7.63 10.86
CA LEU A 37 -14.46 7.73 9.42
C LEU A 37 -13.24 8.29 8.68
N ARG A 38 -12.63 9.36 9.21
CA ARG A 38 -11.45 10.00 8.61
C ARG A 38 -10.23 9.09 8.64
N MET A 39 -9.99 8.43 9.77
CA MET A 39 -8.86 7.49 9.91
C MET A 39 -9.04 6.25 9.02
N GLY A 40 -10.26 5.70 8.95
CA GLY A 40 -10.58 4.61 8.03
C GLY A 40 -10.35 4.97 6.56
N GLY A 41 -10.76 6.17 6.15
CA GLY A 41 -10.52 6.69 4.80
C GLY A 41 -9.02 6.88 4.48
N LEU A 42 -8.25 7.40 5.44
CA LEU A 42 -6.81 7.61 5.26
C LEU A 42 -6.04 6.29 5.13
N ILE A 43 -6.42 5.27 5.91
CA ILE A 43 -5.83 3.92 5.84
C ILE A 43 -6.15 3.28 4.48
N PHE A 44 -7.41 3.36 4.03
CA PHE A 44 -7.82 2.82 2.74
C PHE A 44 -7.09 3.48 1.57
N ALA A 45 -7.00 4.82 1.58
CA ALA A 45 -6.26 5.58 0.58
C ALA A 45 -4.78 5.21 0.54
N GLY A 46 -4.12 5.11 1.70
CA GLY A 46 -2.73 4.70 1.81
C GLY A 46 -2.47 3.28 1.29
N LEU A 47 -3.37 2.34 1.61
CA LEU A 47 -3.30 0.95 1.12
C LEU A 47 -3.40 0.89 -0.40
N MET A 48 -4.45 1.48 -0.98
CA MET A 48 -4.66 1.46 -2.44
C MET A 48 -3.52 2.18 -3.17
N LEU A 49 -3.06 3.32 -2.66
CA LEU A 49 -1.94 4.06 -3.25
C LEU A 49 -0.67 3.20 -3.26
N THR A 50 -0.34 2.57 -2.14
CA THR A 50 0.90 1.81 -2.05
C THR A 50 0.85 0.55 -2.90
N ILE A 51 -0.28 -0.16 -2.92
CA ILE A 51 -0.49 -1.29 -3.84
C ILE A 51 -0.37 -0.81 -5.29
N GLY A 52 -0.99 0.32 -5.64
CA GLY A 52 -0.92 0.90 -6.99
C GLY A 52 0.51 1.21 -7.43
N ILE A 53 1.32 1.82 -6.56
CA ILE A 53 2.73 2.12 -6.83
C ILE A 53 3.54 0.84 -6.98
N ILE A 54 3.32 -0.17 -6.13
CA ILE A 54 4.00 -1.47 -6.23
C ILE A 54 3.66 -2.13 -7.57
N VAL A 55 2.39 -2.18 -7.96
CA VAL A 55 1.97 -2.75 -9.24
C VAL A 55 2.57 -1.97 -10.42
N LEU A 56 2.58 -0.63 -10.35
CA LEU A 56 3.19 0.23 -11.37
C LEU A 56 4.68 -0.09 -11.54
N ILE A 57 5.44 -0.16 -10.45
CA ILE A 57 6.87 -0.46 -10.47
C ILE A 57 7.11 -1.88 -10.97
N MET A 58 6.33 -2.86 -10.51
CA MET A 58 6.44 -4.24 -10.99
C MET A 58 6.21 -4.32 -12.49
N HIS A 59 5.18 -3.65 -12.99
CA HIS A 59 4.86 -3.63 -14.41
C HIS A 59 5.93 -2.92 -15.23
N LEU A 60 6.39 -1.75 -14.78
CA LEU A 60 7.42 -0.96 -15.45
C LEU A 60 8.76 -1.71 -15.47
N VAL A 61 9.20 -2.26 -14.34
CA VAL A 61 10.47 -2.99 -14.21
C VAL A 61 10.42 -4.35 -14.89
N PHE A 62 9.25 -4.99 -15.02
CA PHE A 62 9.12 -6.27 -15.73
C PHE A 62 9.08 -6.11 -17.26
N ILE A 63 8.56 -4.98 -17.77
CA ILE A 63 8.48 -4.73 -19.23
C ILE A 63 9.79 -4.17 -19.79
N GLN A 64 10.49 -3.28 -19.08
CA GLN A 64 11.75 -2.69 -19.55
C GLN A 64 12.92 -3.67 -19.82
N PRO A 65 13.12 -4.82 -19.13
CA PRO A 65 14.19 -5.75 -19.46
C PRO A 65 14.00 -6.44 -20.81
N LYS A 66 12.79 -6.40 -21.40
CA LYS A 66 12.50 -6.99 -22.71
C LYS A 66 12.80 -6.07 -23.89
N LEU A 67 13.13 -4.79 -23.67
CA LEU A 67 13.54 -3.86 -24.74
C LEU A 67 15.04 -3.53 -24.76
N ALA A 68 15.78 -3.88 -23.70
CA ALA A 68 17.24 -3.67 -23.67
C ALA A 68 18.05 -4.77 -24.41
N SER A 69 17.40 -5.84 -24.88
CA SER A 69 18.05 -6.90 -25.68
C SER A 69 17.47 -6.94 -27.09
N LYS A 70 17.56 -5.83 -27.83
CA LYS A 70 17.62 -5.92 -29.29
C LYS A 70 19.10 -5.85 -29.67
N PRO A 71 19.80 -6.98 -29.86
CA PRO A 71 21.15 -6.96 -30.38
C PRO A 71 21.10 -6.30 -31.77
N GLY A 72 21.69 -5.11 -31.86
CA GLY A 72 22.04 -4.49 -33.12
C GLY A 72 23.07 -5.38 -33.82
N ILE A 73 22.59 -6.18 -34.77
CA ILE A 73 23.20 -6.49 -36.06
C ILE A 73 24.74 -6.55 -36.05
N GLN A 74 25.27 -7.76 -35.88
CA GLN A 74 26.56 -8.14 -36.46
C GLN A 74 26.35 -8.32 -37.98
N LYS A 75 26.73 -7.33 -38.80
CA LYS A 75 27.03 -7.48 -40.23
C LYS A 75 28.07 -6.44 -40.63
#